data_AF-A0A6P1EEN2-F1
#
_entry.id   AF-A0A6P1EEN2-F1
#
_cell.length_a   1.000
_cell.length_b   1.000
_cell.length_c   1.000
_cell.angle_alpha   90.00
_cell.angle_beta   90.00
_cell.angle_gamma   90.00
#
_symmetry.space_group_name_H-M   'P 1'
#
loop_
_entity.id
_entity.type
_entity.pdbx_description
1 polymer ?
#
loop_
_entity_poly.entity_id
_entity_poly.type
_entity_poly.pdbx_seq_one_letter_code
_entity_poly.pdbx_strand_id
1 'polypeptide(L)'
;MTAPSLPALPAPPATLVADAAVLSRYGEVLVQAMAPRAAGAGAYEDDPRSGLVEALSRLALALQAGNPARLRRQTSWWGRLLGRDVERQADADVLQAQCGVLLLNAQAHARRLGAVVEAGTHAAAADLHDAQALERWAEAGTALAAGLPIDAQGTLQQRVVHLRTLASLKRVQAGQTQLLQAQDAALLDHFQRIAEVLVPAWQQAVRASGTRTHARQNEQAAQLLGQIRAEVAAAQARLP
;
A
#
# COMPACT_ATOMS: atom_id res chain seq x y z
N MET A 1 0.44 15.02 11.33
CA MET A 1 1.26 13.83 11.61
C MET A 1 2.71 14.22 11.40
N THR A 2 3.51 14.24 12.47
CA THR A 2 4.93 14.59 12.43
C THR A 2 5.68 13.39 11.86
N ALA A 3 6.46 13.57 10.79
CA ALA A 3 7.28 12.48 10.25
C ALA A 3 8.20 11.94 11.37
N PRO A 4 8.33 10.61 11.53
CA PRO A 4 9.23 10.05 12.53
C PRO A 4 10.64 10.58 12.27
N SER A 5 11.22 11.25 13.27
CA SER A 5 12.57 11.78 13.18
C SER A 5 13.55 10.62 13.07
N LEU A 6 14.22 10.51 11.93
CA LEU A 6 15.27 9.51 11.75
C LEU A 6 16.40 9.80 12.76
N PRO A 7 16.88 8.78 13.47
CA PRO A 7 17.98 8.95 14.42
C PRO A 7 19.24 9.46 13.75
N ALA A 8 19.99 10.32 14.45
CA ALA A 8 21.22 10.89 13.93
C ALA A 8 22.28 9.81 13.68
N LEU A 9 22.88 9.82 12.49
CA LEU A 9 24.00 8.97 12.10
C LEU A 9 25.34 9.65 12.39
N PRO A 10 26.40 8.87 12.72
CA PRO A 10 27.72 9.43 13.01
C PRO A 10 28.29 10.15 11.78
N ALA A 11 28.93 11.29 12.03
CA ALA A 11 29.66 12.03 11.00
C ALA A 11 31.03 11.38 10.72
N PRO A 12 31.56 11.51 9.49
CA PRO A 12 32.90 11.03 9.20
C PRO A 12 33.95 11.77 10.04
N PRO A 13 35.06 11.11 10.41
CA PRO A 13 36.14 11.75 11.15
C PRO A 13 36.82 12.83 10.30
N ALA A 14 37.28 13.91 10.94
CA ALA A 14 37.97 15.01 10.24
C ALA A 14 39.44 14.69 9.89
N THR A 15 40.03 13.70 10.57
CA THR A 15 41.43 13.28 10.40
C THR A 15 41.56 11.78 10.56
N LEU A 16 42.53 11.16 9.88
CA LEU A 16 42.85 9.75 10.01
C LEU A 16 44.34 9.57 10.32
N VAL A 17 44.64 8.54 11.12
CA VAL A 17 46.01 8.08 11.36
C VAL A 17 46.37 7.08 10.25
N ALA A 18 47.61 7.14 9.75
CA ALA A 18 48.17 6.22 8.76
C ALA A 18 48.47 4.84 9.37
N ASP A 19 47.45 4.21 9.96
CA ASP A 19 47.47 2.88 10.55
C ASP A 19 46.53 1.97 9.76
N ALA A 20 47.04 0.90 9.18
CA ALA A 20 46.26 -0.01 8.33
C ALA A 20 45.07 -0.65 9.06
N ALA A 21 45.19 -0.94 10.36
CA ALA A 21 44.09 -1.48 11.16
C ALA A 21 43.00 -0.43 11.42
N VAL A 22 43.37 0.85 11.57
CA VAL A 22 42.40 1.95 11.68
C VAL A 22 41.69 2.18 10.34
N LEU A 23 42.43 2.24 9.24
CA LEU A 23 41.90 2.51 7.90
C LEU A 23 40.98 1.38 7.41
N SER A 24 41.31 0.12 7.71
CA SER A 24 40.47 -1.03 7.38
C SER A 24 39.14 -1.07 8.14
N ARG A 25 38.99 -0.32 9.25
CA ARG A 25 37.72 -0.18 9.98
C ARG A 25 36.97 1.11 9.65
N TYR A 26 37.45 1.89 8.69
CA TYR A 26 36.80 3.12 8.26
C TYR A 26 35.34 2.86 7.86
N GLY A 27 34.41 3.58 8.49
CA GLY A 27 32.97 3.44 8.27
C GLY A 27 32.28 2.35 9.11
N GLU A 28 32.99 1.54 9.90
CA GLU A 28 32.34 0.48 10.71
C GLU A 28 31.37 1.05 11.75
N VAL A 29 31.72 2.16 12.39
CA VAL A 29 30.83 2.84 13.35
C VAL A 29 29.51 3.29 12.70
N LEU A 30 29.56 3.72 11.44
CA LEU A 30 28.37 4.07 10.67
C LEU A 30 27.53 2.83 10.38
N VAL A 31 28.16 1.76 9.86
CA VAL A 31 27.45 0.51 9.52
C VAL A 31 26.80 -0.11 10.77
N GLN A 32 27.48 -0.08 11.92
CA GLN A 32 26.92 -0.54 13.19
C GLN A 32 25.72 0.30 13.64
N ALA A 33 25.77 1.62 13.47
CA ALA A 33 24.64 2.52 13.79
C ALA A 33 23.41 2.31 12.89
N MET A 34 23.56 1.63 11.75
CA MET A 34 22.49 1.28 10.81
C MET A 34 21.85 -0.10 11.08
N ALA A 35 22.57 -1.03 11.71
CA ALA A 35 22.15 -2.43 11.89
C ALA A 35 20.76 -2.64 12.53
N PRO A 36 20.32 -1.87 13.55
CA PRO A 36 19.02 -2.06 14.18
C PRO A 36 17.82 -1.86 13.22
N ARG A 37 17.99 -1.08 12.15
CA ARG A 37 16.92 -0.78 11.19
C ARG A 37 16.71 -1.88 10.16
N ALA A 38 17.72 -2.71 9.92
CA ALA A 38 17.65 -3.81 8.96
C ALA A 38 16.87 -5.03 9.47
N ALA A 39 16.72 -5.18 10.80
CA ALA A 39 16.09 -6.36 11.42
C ALA A 39 14.55 -6.32 11.43
N GLY A 40 13.92 -5.21 11.04
CA GLY A 40 12.47 -5.00 11.14
C GLY A 40 11.63 -5.57 9.98
N ALA A 41 12.25 -6.22 8.99
CA ALA A 41 11.53 -6.80 7.84
C ALA A 41 10.87 -8.15 8.21
N GLY A 42 9.82 -8.09 9.02
CA GLY A 42 9.01 -9.26 9.38
C GLY A 42 8.14 -9.72 8.21
N ALA A 43 8.16 -11.04 7.95
CA ALA A 43 7.25 -11.70 7.01
C ALA A 43 5.82 -11.66 7.56
N TYR A 44 4.89 -11.07 6.80
CA TYR A 44 3.47 -11.12 7.11
C TYR A 44 2.93 -12.49 6.68
N GLU A 45 2.37 -13.23 7.63
CA GLU A 45 1.80 -14.58 7.41
C GLU A 45 0.43 -14.53 6.69
N ASP A 46 -0.24 -13.36 6.73
CA ASP A 46 -1.45 -13.04 5.96
C ASP A 46 -1.15 -11.88 4.99
N ASP A 47 -1.38 -12.06 3.69
CA ASP A 47 -1.23 -11.00 2.68
C ASP A 47 -2.43 -10.02 2.74
N PRO A 48 -2.24 -8.77 3.19
CA PRO A 48 -3.31 -7.79 3.27
C PRO A 48 -3.87 -7.40 1.90
N ARG A 49 -3.09 -7.56 0.82
CA ARG A 49 -3.53 -7.28 -0.56
C ARG A 49 -4.59 -8.27 -1.00
N SER A 50 -4.30 -9.57 -0.87
CA SER A 50 -5.23 -10.65 -1.18
C SER A 50 -6.53 -10.56 -0.37
N GLY A 51 -6.43 -10.28 0.93
CA GLY A 51 -7.60 -10.12 1.79
C GLY A 51 -8.52 -8.95 1.37
N LEU A 52 -7.94 -7.82 0.93
CA LEU A 52 -8.72 -6.69 0.42
C LEU A 52 -9.44 -7.03 -0.89
N VAL A 53 -8.73 -7.64 -1.84
CA VAL A 53 -9.31 -8.02 -3.14
C VAL A 53 -10.43 -9.05 -2.96
N GLU A 54 -10.24 -10.02 -2.06
CA GLU A 54 -11.28 -10.99 -1.73
C GLU A 54 -12.52 -10.30 -1.13
N ALA A 55 -12.34 -9.39 -0.17
CA ALA A 55 -13.45 -8.64 0.42
C ALA A 55 -14.21 -7.80 -0.63
N LEU A 56 -13.49 -7.16 -1.55
CA LEU A 56 -14.06 -6.41 -2.67
C LEU A 56 -14.85 -7.30 -3.63
N SER A 57 -14.36 -8.52 -3.92
CA SER A 57 -15.06 -9.48 -4.76
C SER A 57 -16.38 -9.94 -4.13
N ARG A 58 -16.37 -10.22 -2.82
CA ARG A 58 -17.57 -10.60 -2.06
C ARG A 58 -18.60 -9.45 -2.03
N LEU A 59 -18.14 -8.21 -1.87
CA LEU A 59 -18.98 -7.02 -1.97
C LEU A 59 -19.64 -6.90 -3.35
N ALA A 60 -18.88 -7.04 -4.43
CA ALA A 60 -19.42 -6.97 -5.79
C ALA A 60 -20.47 -8.06 -6.06
N LEU A 61 -20.26 -9.28 -5.54
CA LEU A 61 -21.22 -10.38 -5.63
C LEU A 61 -22.51 -10.08 -4.85
N ALA A 62 -22.41 -9.53 -3.64
CA ALA A 62 -23.57 -9.14 -2.83
C ALA A 62 -24.40 -8.04 -3.54
N LEU A 63 -23.73 -7.01 -4.08
CA LEU A 63 -24.39 -5.94 -4.83
C LEU A 63 -25.08 -6.46 -6.11
N GLN A 64 -24.49 -7.47 -6.75
CA GLN A 64 -25.10 -8.13 -7.91
C GLN A 64 -26.35 -8.94 -7.54
N ALA A 65 -26.34 -9.65 -6.41
CA ALA A 65 -27.49 -10.39 -5.91
C ALA A 65 -28.68 -9.44 -5.60
N GLY A 66 -28.36 -8.24 -5.11
CA GLY A 66 -29.33 -7.18 -4.82
C GLY A 66 -29.88 -6.39 -6.00
N ASN A 67 -29.57 -6.75 -7.25
CA ASN A 67 -29.94 -5.93 -8.40
C ASN A 67 -31.45 -6.00 -8.70
N PRO A 68 -32.19 -4.87 -8.63
CA PRO A 68 -33.64 -4.83 -8.82
C PRO A 68 -34.09 -5.27 -10.23
N ALA A 69 -33.27 -5.08 -11.27
CA ALA A 69 -33.61 -5.51 -12.62
C ALA A 69 -33.65 -7.04 -12.76
N ARG A 70 -32.80 -7.76 -12.01
CA ARG A 70 -32.81 -9.24 -11.95
C ARG A 70 -33.98 -9.74 -11.12
N LEU A 71 -34.22 -9.14 -9.96
CA LEU A 71 -35.31 -9.52 -9.05
C LEU A 71 -36.70 -9.37 -9.73
N ARG A 72 -36.90 -8.33 -10.56
CA ARG A 72 -38.17 -8.11 -11.28
C ARG A 72 -38.46 -9.13 -12.39
N ARG A 73 -37.43 -9.70 -13.03
CA ARG A 73 -37.61 -10.73 -14.07
C ARG A 73 -38.12 -12.06 -13.51
N GLN A 74 -37.95 -12.30 -12.22
CA GLN A 74 -38.39 -13.53 -11.55
C GLN A 74 -39.80 -13.43 -10.95
N THR A 75 -40.48 -12.28 -11.06
CA THR A 75 -41.76 -12.06 -10.36
C THR A 75 -42.97 -12.30 -11.26
N SER A 76 -43.65 -13.44 -11.07
CA SER A 76 -44.95 -13.76 -11.70
C SER A 76 -46.12 -13.00 -11.03
N TRP A 77 -47.24 -12.87 -11.75
CA TRP A 77 -48.35 -11.95 -11.44
C TRP A 77 -48.96 -12.13 -10.03
N TRP A 78 -48.84 -13.33 -9.45
CA TRP A 78 -49.38 -13.70 -8.14
C TRP A 78 -48.66 -13.03 -6.97
N GLY A 79 -47.42 -12.61 -7.18
CA GLY A 79 -46.64 -11.88 -6.18
C GLY A 79 -47.10 -10.44 -5.92
N ARG A 80 -47.96 -9.86 -6.76
CA ARG A 80 -48.36 -8.45 -6.66
C ARG A 80 -49.55 -8.21 -5.73
N LEU A 81 -50.21 -9.28 -5.25
CA LEU A 81 -51.49 -9.19 -4.53
C LEU A 81 -51.39 -9.41 -3.01
N LEU A 82 -50.24 -9.85 -2.46
CA LEU A 82 -50.14 -10.38 -1.07
C LEU A 82 -49.23 -9.58 -0.11
N GLY A 83 -49.10 -8.26 -0.24
CA GLY A 83 -48.36 -7.47 0.78
C GLY A 83 -46.82 -7.46 0.62
N ARG A 84 -46.34 -7.64 -0.62
CA ARG A 84 -44.91 -7.72 -0.96
C ARG A 84 -44.07 -6.46 -0.73
N ASP A 85 -44.68 -5.33 -0.41
CA ASP A 85 -43.91 -4.11 -0.14
C ASP A 85 -43.19 -4.20 1.21
N VAL A 86 -43.74 -4.94 2.18
CA VAL A 86 -43.07 -5.21 3.47
C VAL A 86 -41.94 -6.24 3.31
N GLU A 87 -42.17 -7.31 2.54
CA GLU A 87 -41.12 -8.29 2.21
C GLU A 87 -39.96 -7.64 1.43
N ARG A 88 -40.26 -6.76 0.46
CA ARG A 88 -39.22 -6.03 -0.28
C ARG A 88 -38.44 -5.07 0.60
N GLN A 89 -39.10 -4.42 1.56
CA GLN A 89 -38.40 -3.55 2.50
C GLN A 89 -37.49 -4.37 3.42
N ALA A 90 -37.96 -5.50 3.95
CA ALA A 90 -37.15 -6.41 4.75
C ALA A 90 -35.95 -7.00 3.96
N ASP A 91 -36.17 -7.43 2.72
CA ASP A 91 -35.11 -7.93 1.83
C ASP A 91 -34.06 -6.84 1.52
N ALA A 92 -34.51 -5.60 1.32
CA ALA A 92 -33.63 -4.45 1.10
C ALA A 92 -32.81 -4.10 2.36
N ASP A 93 -33.43 -4.17 3.54
CA ASP A 93 -32.77 -3.91 4.82
C ASP A 93 -31.72 -5.00 5.14
N VAL A 94 -32.03 -6.28 4.88
CA VAL A 94 -31.10 -7.40 5.02
C VAL A 94 -29.91 -7.25 4.07
N LEU A 95 -30.17 -6.94 2.80
CA LEU A 95 -29.11 -6.70 1.82
C LEU A 95 -28.23 -5.51 2.22
N GLN A 96 -28.83 -4.44 2.74
CA GLN A 96 -28.10 -3.26 3.19
C GLN A 96 -27.22 -3.56 4.41
N ALA A 97 -27.72 -4.35 5.36
CA ALA A 97 -26.93 -4.82 6.50
C ALA A 97 -25.75 -5.69 6.04
N GLN A 98 -25.98 -6.63 5.11
CA GLN A 98 -24.92 -7.46 4.54
C GLN A 98 -23.85 -6.63 3.81
N CYS A 99 -24.25 -5.65 2.99
CA CYS A 99 -23.31 -4.75 2.31
C CYS A 99 -22.50 -3.92 3.31
N GLY A 100 -23.14 -3.46 4.40
CA GLY A 100 -22.45 -2.75 5.48
C GLY A 100 -21.37 -3.60 6.15
N VAL A 101 -21.66 -4.86 6.46
CA VAL A 101 -20.68 -5.80 7.04
C VAL A 101 -19.51 -6.05 6.08
N LEU A 102 -19.80 -6.26 4.78
CA LEU A 102 -18.76 -6.49 3.77
C LEU A 102 -17.86 -5.28 3.56
N LEU A 103 -18.42 -4.06 3.58
CA LEU A 103 -17.65 -2.81 3.54
C LEU A 103 -16.76 -2.64 4.77
N LEU A 104 -17.27 -2.92 5.97
CA LEU A 104 -16.48 -2.87 7.20
C LEU A 104 -15.30 -3.85 7.16
N ASN A 105 -15.52 -5.05 6.62
CA ASN A 105 -14.45 -6.03 6.43
C ASN A 105 -13.41 -5.54 5.41
N ALA A 106 -13.85 -5.05 4.25
CA ALA A 106 -12.95 -4.47 3.26
C ALA A 106 -12.15 -3.28 3.83
N GLN A 107 -12.77 -2.44 4.64
CA GLN A 107 -12.11 -1.33 5.32
C GLN A 107 -11.09 -1.79 6.37
N ALA A 108 -11.31 -2.93 7.03
CA ALA A 108 -10.33 -3.52 7.94
C ALA A 108 -9.08 -3.97 7.18
N HIS A 109 -9.24 -4.65 6.04
CA HIS A 109 -8.12 -5.04 5.17
C HIS A 109 -7.41 -3.81 4.57
N ALA A 110 -8.16 -2.80 4.10
CA ALA A 110 -7.59 -1.56 3.59
C ALA A 110 -6.76 -0.82 4.64
N ARG A 111 -7.19 -0.78 5.90
CA ARG A 111 -6.40 -0.20 7.00
C ARG A 111 -5.11 -0.96 7.26
N ARG A 112 -5.14 -2.30 7.22
CA ARG A 112 -3.92 -3.12 7.35
C ARG A 112 -2.95 -2.87 6.20
N LEU A 113 -3.45 -2.82 4.96
CA LEU A 113 -2.63 -2.50 3.79
C LEU A 113 -2.06 -1.08 3.87
N GLY A 114 -2.85 -0.10 4.30
CA GLY A 114 -2.39 1.27 4.55
C GLY A 114 -1.24 1.33 5.55
N ALA A 115 -1.32 0.58 6.65
CA ALA A 115 -0.23 0.50 7.63
C ALA A 115 1.04 -0.13 7.03
N VAL A 116 0.91 -1.11 6.14
CA VAL A 116 2.05 -1.71 5.41
C VAL A 116 2.69 -0.69 4.47
N VAL A 117 1.89 0.07 3.72
CA VAL A 117 2.39 1.14 2.84
C VAL A 117 3.11 2.22 3.66
N GLU A 118 2.54 2.66 4.77
CA GLU A 118 3.16 3.64 5.66
C GLU A 118 4.46 3.12 6.28
N ALA A 119 4.48 1.87 6.76
CA ALA A 119 5.71 1.26 7.28
C ALA A 119 6.79 1.17 6.20
N GLY A 120 6.41 0.78 4.99
CA GLY A 120 7.30 0.74 3.84
C GLY A 120 7.86 2.11 3.48
N THR A 121 7.02 3.16 3.44
CA THR A 121 7.49 4.51 3.06
C THR A 121 8.55 5.02 4.04
N HIS A 122 8.35 4.75 5.34
CA HIS A 122 9.36 5.03 6.36
C HIS A 122 10.63 4.20 6.16
N ALA A 123 10.53 2.91 5.83
CA ALA A 123 11.68 2.06 5.56
C ALA A 123 12.49 2.56 4.34
N ALA A 124 11.82 2.91 3.24
CA ALA A 124 12.48 3.46 2.06
C ALA A 124 13.17 4.81 2.34
N ALA A 125 12.53 5.68 3.13
CA ALA A 125 13.13 6.94 3.57
C ALA A 125 14.38 6.71 4.44
N ALA A 126 14.34 5.73 5.34
CA ALA A 126 15.48 5.34 6.16
C ALA A 126 16.63 4.79 5.29
N ASP A 127 16.35 3.93 4.31
CA ASP A 127 17.36 3.42 3.38
C ASP A 127 18.00 4.53 2.54
N LEU A 128 17.23 5.53 2.08
CA LEU A 128 17.78 6.69 1.38
C LEU A 128 18.64 7.57 2.30
N HIS A 129 18.23 7.76 3.54
CA HIS A 129 19.01 8.50 4.54
C HIS A 129 20.34 7.80 4.84
N ASP A 130 20.31 6.49 5.03
CA ASP A 130 21.47 5.63 5.23
C ASP A 130 22.42 5.71 4.00
N ALA A 131 21.88 5.65 2.79
CA ALA A 131 22.66 5.79 1.56
C ALA A 131 23.38 7.15 1.47
N GLN A 132 22.71 8.24 1.86
CA GLN A 132 23.32 9.57 1.90
C GLN A 132 24.45 9.66 2.95
N ALA A 133 24.30 9.02 4.11
CA ALA A 133 25.36 8.98 5.11
C ALA A 133 26.57 8.18 4.62
N LEU A 134 26.35 7.02 3.99
CA LEU A 134 27.41 6.21 3.39
C LEU A 134 28.18 6.99 2.30
N GLU A 135 27.48 7.72 1.45
CA GLU A 135 28.13 8.55 0.41
C GLU A 135 28.99 9.67 1.03
N ARG A 136 28.47 10.39 2.04
CA ARG A 136 29.25 11.42 2.76
C ARG A 136 30.52 10.85 3.38
N TRP A 137 30.44 9.65 3.95
CA TRP A 137 31.62 8.95 4.47
C TRP A 137 32.59 8.55 3.36
N ALA A 138 32.09 8.08 2.21
CA ALA A 138 32.94 7.74 1.07
C ALA A 138 33.65 8.97 0.47
N GLU A 139 32.96 10.10 0.36
CA GLU A 139 33.51 11.38 -0.08
C GLU A 139 34.60 11.87 0.89
N ALA A 140 34.30 11.89 2.20
CA ALA A 140 35.28 12.26 3.22
C ALA A 140 36.51 11.33 3.20
N GLY A 141 36.31 10.03 3.05
CA GLY A 141 37.40 9.05 2.96
C GLY A 141 38.28 9.28 1.74
N THR A 142 37.67 9.66 0.60
CA THR A 142 38.41 10.03 -0.62
C THR A 142 39.28 11.27 -0.39
N ALA A 143 38.73 12.30 0.27
CA ALA A 143 39.47 13.52 0.58
C ALA A 143 40.62 13.27 1.57
N LEU A 144 40.38 12.45 2.59
CA LEU A 144 41.38 12.09 3.60
C LEU A 144 42.53 11.26 3.01
N ALA A 145 42.25 10.41 2.02
CA ALA A 145 43.27 9.61 1.36
C ALA A 145 44.40 10.46 0.74
N ALA A 146 44.09 11.67 0.24
CA ALA A 146 45.09 12.56 -0.36
C ALA A 146 46.21 12.99 0.60
N GLY A 147 45.95 12.96 1.92
CA GLY A 147 46.93 13.30 2.96
C GLY A 147 47.72 12.09 3.51
N LEU A 148 47.44 10.87 3.04
CA LEU A 148 48.05 9.64 3.56
C LEU A 148 49.22 9.16 2.68
N PRO A 149 50.18 8.41 3.24
CA PRO A 149 51.18 7.65 2.46
C PRO A 149 50.54 6.70 1.43
N ILE A 150 51.22 6.46 0.30
CA ILE A 150 50.69 5.70 -0.85
C ILE A 150 50.23 4.28 -0.46
N ASP A 151 50.96 3.62 0.43
CA ASP A 151 50.64 2.30 0.97
C ASP A 151 49.35 2.32 1.82
N ALA A 152 49.14 3.38 2.61
CA ALA A 152 47.94 3.58 3.41
C ALA A 152 46.71 3.99 2.57
N GLN A 153 46.91 4.69 1.46
CA GLN A 153 45.83 5.09 0.54
C GLN A 153 45.06 3.90 -0.01
N GLY A 154 45.75 2.79 -0.35
CA GLY A 154 45.13 1.60 -0.92
C GLY A 154 44.07 0.97 -0.01
N THR A 155 44.39 0.82 1.29
CA THR A 155 43.46 0.26 2.28
C THR A 155 42.22 1.14 2.47
N LEU A 156 42.40 2.46 2.56
CA LEU A 156 41.28 3.39 2.70
C LEU A 156 40.40 3.41 1.44
N GLN A 157 41.02 3.37 0.25
CA GLN A 157 40.28 3.37 -1.02
C GLN A 157 39.41 2.12 -1.18
N GLN A 158 39.87 0.94 -0.76
CA GLN A 158 39.06 -0.27 -0.74
C GLN A 158 37.81 -0.10 0.14
N ARG A 159 37.95 0.53 1.32
CA ARG A 159 36.80 0.83 2.19
C ARG A 159 35.87 1.89 1.60
N VAL A 160 36.39 2.93 0.98
CA VAL A 160 35.58 3.93 0.27
C VAL A 160 34.74 3.27 -0.82
N VAL A 161 35.33 2.39 -1.64
CA VAL A 161 34.59 1.62 -2.66
C VAL A 161 33.49 0.79 -2.03
N HIS A 162 33.79 0.07 -0.94
CA HIS A 162 32.80 -0.72 -0.22
C HIS A 162 31.61 0.13 0.28
N LEU A 163 31.87 1.29 0.89
CA LEU A 163 30.81 2.20 1.36
C LEU A 163 29.93 2.70 0.21
N ARG A 164 30.51 3.02 -0.95
CA ARG A 164 29.74 3.40 -2.15
C ARG A 164 28.86 2.25 -2.66
N THR A 165 29.39 1.02 -2.64
CA THR A 165 28.60 -0.17 -2.99
C THR A 165 27.43 -0.38 -2.02
N LEU A 166 27.63 -0.18 -0.72
CA LEU A 166 26.54 -0.23 0.25
C LEU A 166 25.52 0.89 0.00
N ALA A 167 25.97 2.10 -0.33
CA ALA A 167 25.07 3.21 -0.64
C ALA A 167 24.20 2.94 -1.88
N SER A 168 24.79 2.36 -2.94
CA SER A 168 24.02 1.99 -4.13
C SER A 168 23.01 0.87 -3.84
N LEU A 169 23.40 -0.14 -3.06
CA LEU A 169 22.48 -1.20 -2.62
C LEU A 169 21.28 -0.63 -1.86
N LYS A 170 21.53 0.29 -0.91
CA LYS A 170 20.47 0.96 -0.15
C LYS A 170 19.51 1.77 -1.04
N ARG A 171 20.02 2.48 -2.04
CA ARG A 171 19.17 3.20 -3.02
C ARG A 171 18.30 2.24 -3.84
N VAL A 172 18.85 1.11 -4.26
CA VAL A 172 18.09 0.08 -4.99
C VAL A 172 16.99 -0.51 -4.12
N GLN A 173 17.29 -0.85 -2.86
CA GLN A 173 16.32 -1.36 -1.89
C GLN A 173 15.18 -0.36 -1.65
N ALA A 174 15.50 0.92 -1.46
CA ALA A 174 14.50 1.97 -1.33
C ALA A 174 13.60 2.07 -2.58
N GLY A 175 14.19 2.03 -3.78
CA GLY A 175 13.45 2.07 -5.04
C GLY A 175 12.51 0.87 -5.24
N GLN A 176 12.97 -0.34 -4.90
CA GLN A 176 12.13 -1.55 -4.93
C GLN A 176 10.95 -1.44 -3.95
N THR A 177 11.22 -0.95 -2.74
CA THR A 177 10.21 -0.78 -1.71
C THR A 177 9.16 0.26 -2.13
N GLN A 178 9.58 1.39 -2.72
CA GLN A 178 8.69 2.40 -3.29
C GLN A 178 7.84 1.86 -4.45
N LEU A 179 8.41 1.02 -5.31
CA LEU A 179 7.67 0.41 -6.42
C LEU A 179 6.56 -0.53 -5.92
N LEU A 180 6.83 -1.31 -4.88
CA LEU A 180 5.82 -2.17 -4.25
C LEU A 180 4.71 -1.32 -3.61
N GLN A 181 5.07 -0.24 -2.91
CA GLN A 181 4.11 0.69 -2.31
C GLN A 181 3.22 1.39 -3.34
N ALA A 182 3.77 1.79 -4.48
CA ALA A 182 2.99 2.42 -5.53
C ALA A 182 1.88 1.49 -6.06
N GLN A 183 2.15 0.18 -6.10
CA GLN A 183 1.14 -0.82 -6.46
C GLN A 183 0.06 -0.97 -5.38
N ASP A 184 0.46 -0.99 -4.11
CA ASP A 184 -0.47 -1.10 -2.98
C ASP A 184 -1.33 0.17 -2.81
N ALA A 185 -0.75 1.35 -3.04
CA ALA A 185 -1.46 2.63 -3.01
C ALA A 185 -2.55 2.69 -4.09
N ALA A 186 -2.25 2.23 -5.30
CA ALA A 186 -3.25 2.16 -6.36
C ALA A 186 -4.42 1.22 -5.99
N LEU A 187 -4.15 0.10 -5.30
CA LEU A 187 -5.22 -0.78 -4.80
C LEU A 187 -6.08 -0.08 -3.74
N LEU A 188 -5.47 0.68 -2.84
CA LEU A 188 -6.20 1.50 -1.86
C LEU A 188 -7.07 2.57 -2.53
N ASP A 189 -6.57 3.24 -3.58
CA ASP A 189 -7.34 4.22 -4.37
C ASP A 189 -8.58 3.58 -5.01
N HIS A 190 -8.43 2.37 -5.58
CA HIS A 190 -9.54 1.61 -6.15
C HIS A 190 -10.59 1.27 -5.07
N PHE A 191 -10.15 0.81 -3.89
CA PHE A 191 -11.05 0.58 -2.76
C PHE A 191 -11.77 1.86 -2.34
N GLN A 192 -11.06 2.97 -2.18
CA GLN A 192 -11.63 4.25 -1.74
C GLN A 192 -12.70 4.73 -2.73
N ARG A 193 -12.42 4.64 -4.04
CA ARG A 193 -13.40 4.98 -5.09
C ARG A 193 -14.64 4.11 -5.02
N ILE A 194 -14.50 2.80 -4.79
CA ILE A 194 -15.64 1.89 -4.61
C ILE A 194 -16.45 2.29 -3.38
N ALA A 195 -15.80 2.44 -2.23
CA ALA A 195 -16.44 2.64 -0.93
C ALA A 195 -17.11 4.02 -0.79
N GLU A 196 -16.47 5.09 -1.28
CA GLU A 196 -16.91 6.47 -1.05
C GLU A 196 -17.78 7.02 -2.18
N VAL A 197 -17.62 6.52 -3.41
CA VAL A 197 -18.32 7.06 -4.59
C VAL A 197 -19.31 6.05 -5.15
N LEU A 198 -18.82 4.88 -5.57
CA LEU A 198 -19.62 3.98 -6.39
C LEU A 198 -20.72 3.26 -5.60
N VAL A 199 -20.40 2.77 -4.39
CA VAL A 199 -21.39 2.09 -3.55
C VAL A 199 -22.48 3.04 -3.07
N PRO A 200 -22.18 4.24 -2.53
CA PRO A 200 -23.22 5.19 -2.15
C PRO A 200 -24.09 5.62 -3.34
N ALA A 201 -23.50 5.90 -4.51
CA ALA A 201 -24.25 6.25 -5.72
C ALA A 201 -25.18 5.09 -6.17
N TRP A 202 -24.70 3.84 -6.09
CA TRP A 202 -25.51 2.67 -6.40
C TRP A 202 -26.69 2.53 -5.43
N GLN A 203 -26.45 2.70 -4.12
CA GLN A 203 -27.51 2.65 -3.10
C GLN A 203 -28.58 3.72 -3.35
N GLN A 204 -28.16 4.95 -3.69
CA GLN A 204 -29.07 6.03 -4.07
C GLN A 204 -29.90 5.68 -5.30
N ALA A 205 -29.28 5.13 -6.35
CA ALA A 205 -29.97 4.72 -7.56
C ALA A 205 -30.99 3.60 -7.30
N VAL A 206 -30.65 2.59 -6.49
CA VAL A 206 -31.55 1.50 -6.11
C VAL A 206 -32.75 2.01 -5.31
N ARG A 207 -32.53 2.93 -4.35
CA ARG A 207 -33.63 3.55 -3.58
C ARG A 207 -34.53 4.41 -4.47
N ALA A 208 -33.94 5.19 -5.38
CA ALA A 208 -34.69 6.03 -6.31
C ALA A 208 -35.61 5.21 -7.24
N SER A 209 -35.16 4.02 -7.68
CA SER A 209 -35.93 3.07 -8.49
C SER A 209 -37.25 2.61 -7.85
N GLY A 210 -37.50 2.89 -6.56
CA GLY A 210 -38.81 2.69 -5.92
C GLY A 210 -39.87 3.75 -6.30
N THR A 211 -39.47 4.85 -6.94
CA THR A 211 -40.36 5.97 -7.34
C THR A 211 -40.70 5.89 -8.85
N ARG A 212 -41.81 6.52 -9.28
CA ARG A 212 -42.51 6.34 -10.60
C ARG A 212 -41.67 6.36 -11.89
N THR A 213 -40.38 6.69 -11.90
CA THR A 213 -39.49 6.76 -13.08
C THR A 213 -38.51 5.58 -13.15
N HIS A 214 -39.04 4.37 -13.34
CA HIS A 214 -38.32 3.13 -13.05
C HIS A 214 -37.26 2.67 -14.07
N ALA A 215 -37.34 3.03 -15.36
CA ALA A 215 -36.44 2.45 -16.37
C ALA A 215 -35.02 3.03 -16.31
N ARG A 216 -34.90 4.36 -16.37
CA ARG A 216 -33.62 5.09 -16.34
C ARG A 216 -32.84 4.86 -15.04
N GLN A 217 -33.52 4.82 -13.89
CA GLN A 217 -32.87 4.61 -12.59
C GLN A 217 -32.33 3.18 -12.43
N ASN A 218 -33.03 2.18 -13.00
CA ASN A 218 -32.53 0.80 -13.03
C ASN A 218 -31.33 0.64 -13.97
N GLU A 219 -31.34 1.33 -15.12
CA GLU A 219 -30.18 1.39 -16.02
C GLU A 219 -28.97 2.03 -15.34
N GLN A 220 -29.18 3.13 -14.62
CA GLN A 220 -28.13 3.80 -13.84
C GLN A 220 -27.55 2.89 -12.75
N ALA A 221 -28.39 2.19 -11.98
CA ALA A 221 -27.93 1.22 -10.98
C ALA A 221 -27.13 0.07 -11.61
N ALA A 222 -27.55 -0.42 -12.78
CA ALA A 222 -26.82 -1.46 -13.52
C ALA A 222 -25.47 -0.96 -14.06
N GLN A 223 -25.40 0.28 -14.55
CA GLN A 223 -24.16 0.93 -14.99
C GLN A 223 -23.17 1.09 -13.82
N LEU A 224 -23.63 1.57 -12.66
CA LEU A 224 -22.80 1.72 -11.46
C LEU A 224 -22.26 0.36 -10.98
N LEU A 225 -23.09 -0.70 -11.00
CA LEU A 225 -22.62 -2.05 -10.70
C LEU A 225 -21.57 -2.54 -11.70
N GLY A 226 -21.72 -2.21 -12.99
CA GLY A 226 -20.72 -2.48 -14.02
C GLY A 226 -19.39 -1.79 -13.74
N GLN A 227 -19.43 -0.53 -13.31
CA GLN A 227 -18.24 0.23 -12.91
C GLN A 227 -17.56 -0.37 -11.67
N ILE A 228 -18.33 -0.73 -10.63
CA ILE A 228 -17.79 -1.41 -9.43
C ILE A 228 -17.05 -2.70 -9.84
N ARG A 229 -17.65 -3.52 -10.70
CA ARG A 229 -17.03 -4.76 -11.16
C ARG A 229 -15.76 -4.51 -11.99
N ALA A 230 -15.73 -3.45 -12.80
CA ALA A 230 -14.54 -3.07 -13.54
C ALA A 230 -13.39 -2.65 -12.60
N GLU A 231 -13.67 -1.86 -11.56
CA GLU A 231 -12.68 -1.49 -10.54
C GLU A 231 -12.18 -2.72 -9.76
N VAL A 232 -13.07 -3.65 -9.40
CA VAL A 232 -12.69 -4.92 -8.75
C VAL A 232 -11.82 -5.79 -9.67
N ALA A 233 -12.15 -5.88 -10.97
CA ALA A 233 -11.32 -6.60 -11.93
C ALA A 233 -9.94 -5.94 -12.11
N ALA A 234 -9.89 -4.61 -12.11
CA ALA A 234 -8.63 -3.86 -12.15
C ALA A 234 -7.80 -4.07 -10.88
N ALA A 235 -8.43 -4.22 -9.71
CA ALA A 235 -7.77 -4.60 -8.46
C ALA A 235 -7.23 -6.05 -8.51
N GLN A 236 -8.02 -6.99 -9.03
CA GLN A 236 -7.63 -8.40 -9.20
C GLN A 236 -6.44 -8.58 -10.15
N ALA A 237 -6.41 -7.84 -11.26
CA ALA A 237 -5.31 -7.90 -12.23
C ALA A 237 -3.94 -7.45 -11.68
N ARG A 238 -3.92 -6.88 -10.47
CA ARG A 238 -2.71 -6.43 -9.77
C ARG A 238 -2.24 -7.38 -8.67
N LEU A 239 -2.96 -8.49 -8.45
CA LEU A 239 -2.42 -9.62 -7.69
C LEU A 239 -1.44 -10.39 -8.60
N PRO A 240 -0.23 -10.72 -8.11
CA PRO A 240 0.72 -11.57 -8.83
C PRO A 240 0.25 -13.03 -8.94
#